data_AF-A0A914IFW4-F1
#
_entry.id   AF-A0A914IFW4-F1
#
_cell.length_a   1.000
_cell.length_b   1.000
_cell.length_c   1.000
_cell.angle_alpha   90.00
_cell.angle_beta   90.00
_cell.angle_gamma   90.00
#
_symmetry.space_group_name_H-M   'P 1'
#
loop_
_entity.id
_entity.type
_entity.pdbx_description
1 polymer ?
#
loop_
_entity_poly.entity_id
_entity_poly.type
_entity_poly.pdbx_seq_one_letter_code
_entity_poly.pdbx_strand_id
1 'polypeptide(L)'
;MPSVFNETIPENFGIAWQNYMNEQSRIVNKITMFQTRIKNGIIDVWWLYDDGGLSLLIPYLLTQEKSYLENAKLRIFTVTSNSKKVREEERNLATLLTKFRISFAEVKIISDTASTPSEGILTEFENIIFPFVYDDISEVNPDISTSGLISKTELAVQQDKTWKNLRISEQIHKYSSKSDLIVVTLPVPRKGLTNSCLYLAWIDIMSRKLPPTLFIRGNQQSVLTFYS
;
A
#
# COMPACT_ATOMS: atom_id res chain seq x y z
N MET A 1 52.72 -22.86 -21.98
CA MET A 1 51.46 -22.12 -21.72
C MET A 1 50.76 -22.79 -20.55
N PRO A 2 50.37 -22.08 -19.49
CA PRO A 2 49.61 -22.71 -18.41
C PRO A 2 48.20 -23.02 -18.92
N SER A 3 47.78 -24.28 -18.78
CA SER A 3 46.44 -24.76 -19.13
C SER A 3 45.42 -24.25 -18.12
N VAL A 4 44.74 -23.14 -18.44
CA VAL A 4 43.71 -22.49 -17.61
C VAL A 4 42.43 -23.37 -17.48
N PHE A 5 42.40 -24.57 -18.07
CA PHE A 5 41.24 -25.46 -18.10
C PHE A 5 41.35 -26.70 -17.20
N ASN A 6 42.25 -26.69 -16.20
CA ASN A 6 42.43 -27.84 -15.31
C ASN A 6 41.59 -27.80 -14.02
N GLU A 7 40.67 -26.85 -13.88
CA GLU A 7 39.70 -26.86 -12.79
C GLU A 7 38.47 -27.67 -13.20
N THR A 8 38.30 -28.83 -12.56
CA THR A 8 37.10 -29.66 -12.69
C THR A 8 35.88 -28.83 -12.30
N ILE A 9 34.88 -28.79 -13.18
CA ILE A 9 33.60 -28.11 -12.91
C ILE A 9 33.06 -28.64 -11.57
N PRO A 10 32.80 -27.77 -10.57
CA PRO A 10 32.26 -28.17 -9.29
C PRO A 10 30.96 -28.96 -9.47
N GLU A 11 30.77 -30.05 -8.72
CA GLU A 11 29.58 -30.92 -8.83
C GLU A 11 28.25 -30.15 -8.66
N ASN A 12 28.28 -29.01 -7.97
CA ASN A 12 27.12 -28.14 -7.73
C ASN A 12 26.91 -27.05 -8.79
N PHE A 13 27.75 -26.97 -9.83
CA PHE A 13 27.68 -25.92 -10.85
C PHE A 13 26.32 -25.86 -11.56
N GLY A 14 25.76 -27.01 -11.93
CA GLY A 14 24.44 -27.07 -12.58
C GLY A 14 23.32 -26.48 -11.70
N ILE A 15 23.34 -26.78 -10.40
CA ILE A 15 22.37 -26.24 -9.44
C ILE A 15 22.58 -24.74 -9.24
N ALA A 16 23.83 -24.30 -9.12
CA ALA A 16 24.18 -22.89 -8.97
C ALA A 16 23.76 -22.06 -10.20
N TRP A 17 23.97 -22.57 -11.40
CA TRP A 17 23.52 -21.93 -12.65
C TRP A 17 22.01 -21.87 -12.76
N GLN A 18 21.29 -22.94 -12.41
CA GLN A 18 19.84 -22.92 -12.42
C GLN A 18 19.28 -21.87 -11.45
N ASN A 19 19.85 -21.79 -10.24
CA ASN A 19 19.47 -20.78 -9.26
C ASN A 19 19.76 -19.35 -9.77
N TYR A 20 20.93 -19.14 -10.36
CA TYR A 20 21.28 -17.86 -10.97
C TYR A 20 20.29 -17.47 -12.08
N MET A 21 20.02 -18.38 -13.02
CA MET A 21 19.10 -18.12 -14.13
C MET A 21 17.68 -17.84 -13.64
N ASN A 22 17.19 -18.60 -12.65
CA ASN A 22 15.89 -18.36 -12.04
C ASN A 22 15.82 -16.96 -11.40
N GLU A 23 16.89 -16.52 -10.73
CA GLU A 23 16.97 -15.18 -10.15
C GLU A 23 16.99 -14.08 -11.22
N GLN A 24 17.75 -14.26 -12.30
CA GLN A 24 17.75 -13.32 -13.43
C GLN A 24 16.36 -13.21 -14.07
N SER A 25 15.70 -14.33 -14.33
CA SER A 25 14.33 -14.34 -14.85
C SER A 25 13.36 -13.64 -13.90
N ARG A 26 13.50 -13.85 -12.58
CA ARG A 26 12.67 -13.16 -11.57
C ARG A 26 12.87 -11.65 -11.60
N ILE A 27 14.11 -11.18 -11.75
CA ILE A 27 14.44 -9.74 -11.84
C ILE A 27 13.83 -9.14 -13.11
N VAL A 28 14.04 -9.76 -14.27
CA VAL A 28 13.49 -9.29 -15.54
C VAL A 28 11.97 -9.22 -15.49
N ASN A 29 11.31 -10.30 -15.01
CA ASN A 29 9.86 -10.34 -14.86
C ASN A 29 9.32 -9.23 -13.95
N LYS A 30 10.04 -8.88 -12.86
CA LYS A 30 9.67 -7.76 -12.00
C LYS A 30 9.79 -6.41 -12.72
N ILE A 31 10.84 -6.20 -13.51
CA ILE A 31 11.04 -4.95 -14.24
C ILE A 31 9.99 -4.77 -15.33
N THR A 32 9.64 -5.85 -16.05
CA THR A 32 8.70 -5.82 -17.17
C THR A 32 7.27 -6.18 -16.78
N MET A 33 6.95 -6.29 -15.48
CA MET A 33 5.67 -6.83 -15.01
C MET A 33 4.44 -6.07 -15.54
N PHE A 34 4.59 -4.77 -15.79
CA PHE A 34 3.52 -3.91 -16.32
C PHE A 34 3.40 -3.94 -17.85
N GLN A 35 4.34 -4.58 -18.55
CA GLN A 35 4.33 -4.72 -20.01
C GLN A 35 3.66 -6.04 -20.45
N THR A 36 3.61 -7.02 -19.54
CA THR A 36 2.97 -8.31 -19.78
C THR A 36 1.55 -8.32 -19.28
N ARG A 37 0.60 -8.73 -20.14
CA ARG A 37 -0.81 -8.87 -19.75
C ARG A 37 -0.97 -9.96 -18.68
N ILE A 38 -1.63 -9.61 -17.60
CA ILE A 38 -2.05 -10.51 -16.53
C ILE A 38 -3.46 -11.00 -16.84
N LYS A 39 -3.66 -12.31 -16.88
CA LYS A 39 -4.98 -12.93 -17.08
C LYS A 39 -5.69 -13.08 -15.73
N ASN A 40 -6.98 -12.74 -15.69
CA ASN A 40 -7.81 -12.84 -14.48
C ASN A 40 -7.24 -12.07 -13.28
N GLY A 41 -6.62 -10.91 -13.54
CA GLY A 41 -5.98 -10.11 -12.50
C GLY A 41 -6.97 -9.64 -11.44
N ILE A 42 -6.47 -9.27 -10.26
CA ILE A 42 -7.24 -8.71 -9.16
C ILE A 42 -6.68 -7.32 -8.85
N ILE A 43 -7.56 -6.32 -8.90
CA ILE A 43 -7.25 -4.96 -8.47
C ILE A 43 -8.05 -4.68 -7.22
N ASP A 44 -7.33 -4.39 -6.13
CA ASP A 44 -7.96 -3.98 -4.88
C ASP A 44 -7.84 -2.48 -4.69
N VAL A 45 -8.97 -1.82 -4.46
CA VAL A 45 -9.03 -0.38 -4.23
C VAL A 45 -9.43 -0.12 -2.80
N TRP A 46 -8.51 0.45 -2.03
CA TRP A 46 -8.73 0.94 -0.68
C TRP A 46 -9.13 2.41 -0.75
N TRP A 47 -10.44 2.64 -0.92
CA TRP A 47 -11.04 3.96 -0.98
C TRP A 47 -11.30 4.49 0.44
N LEU A 48 -10.27 5.10 1.02
CA LEU A 48 -10.25 5.51 2.43
C LEU A 48 -10.80 6.92 2.65
N TYR A 49 -10.72 7.78 1.64
CA TYR A 49 -11.16 9.16 1.67
C TYR A 49 -11.69 9.57 0.31
N ASP A 50 -12.60 10.54 0.29
CA ASP A 50 -13.03 11.15 -0.95
C ASP A 50 -11.90 11.97 -1.59
N ASP A 51 -11.52 11.58 -2.80
CA ASP A 51 -10.48 12.22 -3.59
C ASP A 51 -11.02 12.76 -4.93
N GLY A 52 -12.33 12.95 -5.05
CA GLY A 52 -13.00 13.34 -6.30
C GLY A 52 -13.25 12.16 -7.25
N GLY A 53 -12.95 10.94 -6.82
CA GLY A 53 -13.18 9.70 -7.56
C GLY A 53 -12.00 9.24 -8.41
N LEU A 54 -10.85 9.91 -8.35
CA LEU A 54 -9.66 9.55 -9.13
C LEU A 54 -9.15 8.15 -8.76
N SER A 55 -9.13 7.83 -7.47
CA SER A 55 -8.76 6.51 -6.94
C SER A 55 -9.68 5.37 -7.40
N LEU A 56 -10.90 5.67 -7.89
CA LEU A 56 -11.80 4.69 -8.51
C LEU A 56 -11.64 4.65 -10.03
N LEU A 57 -11.41 5.82 -10.66
CA LEU A 57 -11.28 5.95 -12.11
C LEU A 57 -10.04 5.24 -12.67
N ILE A 58 -8.87 5.47 -12.08
CA ILE A 58 -7.60 4.88 -12.54
C ILE A 58 -7.67 3.34 -12.59
N PRO A 59 -8.04 2.63 -11.52
CA PRO A 59 -8.11 1.17 -11.57
C PRO A 59 -9.21 0.67 -12.51
N TYR A 60 -10.32 1.40 -12.68
CA TYR A 60 -11.32 1.07 -13.70
C TYR A 60 -10.77 1.18 -15.13
N LEU A 61 -9.98 2.21 -15.44
CA LEU A 61 -9.33 2.34 -16.74
C LEU A 61 -8.34 1.20 -17.00
N LEU A 62 -7.67 0.72 -15.94
CA LEU A 62 -6.77 -0.44 -16.04
C LEU A 62 -7.49 -1.76 -16.33
N THR A 63 -8.81 -1.86 -16.12
CA THR A 63 -9.57 -3.05 -16.53
C THR A 63 -10.02 -3.03 -17.99
N GLN A 64 -9.87 -1.88 -18.68
CA GLN A 64 -10.30 -1.72 -20.06
C GLN A 64 -9.34 -2.39 -21.06
N GLU A 65 -9.80 -2.49 -22.31
CA GLU A 65 -9.04 -3.09 -23.39
C GLU A 65 -7.65 -2.48 -23.56
N LYS A 66 -6.68 -3.32 -23.93
CA LYS A 66 -5.27 -2.97 -24.17
C LYS A 66 -4.45 -2.62 -22.92
N SER A 67 -5.06 -2.60 -21.74
CA SER A 67 -4.34 -2.56 -20.47
C SER A 67 -3.68 -3.92 -20.15
N TYR A 68 -2.61 -3.90 -19.34
CA TYR A 68 -1.99 -5.12 -18.81
C TYR A 68 -2.89 -5.84 -17.79
N LEU A 69 -3.88 -5.14 -17.21
CA LEU A 69 -4.89 -5.69 -16.29
C LEU A 69 -6.28 -5.78 -16.94
N GLU A 70 -6.34 -5.89 -18.27
CA GLU A 70 -7.61 -6.05 -18.98
C GLU A 70 -8.49 -7.16 -18.36
N ASN A 71 -9.77 -6.86 -18.14
CA ASN A 71 -10.74 -7.74 -17.49
C ASN A 71 -10.41 -8.15 -16.04
N ALA A 72 -9.51 -7.44 -15.37
CA ALA A 72 -9.24 -7.70 -13.96
C ALA A 72 -10.48 -7.48 -13.08
N LYS A 73 -10.60 -8.30 -12.03
CA LYS A 73 -11.66 -8.19 -11.02
C LYS A 73 -11.35 -7.03 -10.09
N LEU A 74 -12.19 -6.01 -10.13
CA LEU A 74 -12.07 -4.85 -9.27
C LEU A 74 -12.79 -5.11 -7.94
N ARG A 75 -12.08 -5.09 -6.81
CA ARG A 75 -12.64 -5.22 -5.46
C ARG A 75 -12.42 -3.93 -4.69
N ILE A 76 -13.48 -3.40 -4.08
CA ILE A 76 -13.45 -2.08 -3.46
C ILE A 76 -13.64 -2.23 -1.96
N PHE A 77 -12.66 -1.73 -1.21
CA PHE A 77 -12.62 -1.73 0.24
C PHE A 77 -12.74 -0.30 0.75
N THR A 78 -13.58 -0.10 1.75
CA THR A 78 -13.60 1.15 2.51
C THR A 78 -13.71 0.85 4.00
N VAL A 79 -13.46 1.87 4.81
CA VAL A 79 -13.36 1.78 6.26
C VAL A 79 -14.42 2.64 6.89
N THR A 80 -15.12 2.09 7.88
CA THR A 80 -16.12 2.82 8.67
C THR A 80 -15.81 2.71 10.15
N SER A 81 -16.11 3.77 10.90
CA SER A 81 -16.08 3.70 12.38
C SER A 81 -17.42 3.22 12.94
N ASN A 82 -18.48 3.14 12.12
CA ASN A 82 -19.81 2.77 12.56
C ASN A 82 -20.17 1.34 12.15
N SER A 83 -19.87 0.39 13.01
CA SER A 83 -20.17 -1.04 12.79
C SER A 83 -21.65 -1.34 12.56
N LYS A 84 -22.57 -0.47 13.00
CA LYS A 84 -24.03 -0.66 12.82
C LYS A 84 -24.52 -0.30 11.41
N LYS A 85 -23.76 0.49 10.64
CA LYS A 85 -24.14 0.98 9.31
C LYS A 85 -23.45 0.29 8.13
N VAL A 86 -22.61 -0.70 8.41
CA VAL A 86 -21.81 -1.44 7.41
C VAL A 86 -22.64 -1.86 6.19
N ARG A 87 -23.80 -2.50 6.39
CA ARG A 87 -24.66 -2.96 5.27
C ARG A 87 -25.27 -1.82 4.46
N GLU A 88 -25.62 -0.72 5.13
CA GLU A 88 -26.20 0.45 4.48
C GLU A 88 -25.14 1.15 3.61
N GLU A 89 -23.94 1.35 4.16
CA GLU A 89 -22.80 1.95 3.46
C GLU A 89 -22.35 1.08 2.28
N GLU A 90 -22.34 -0.24 2.43
CA GLU A 90 -22.05 -1.19 1.35
C GLU A 90 -23.03 -1.02 0.18
N ARG A 91 -24.34 -0.97 0.47
CA ARG A 91 -25.39 -0.77 -0.55
C ARG A 91 -25.30 0.59 -1.21
N ASN A 92 -25.03 1.65 -0.45
CA ASN A 92 -24.87 3.00 -0.96
C ASN A 92 -23.66 3.10 -1.90
N LEU A 93 -22.53 2.51 -1.52
CA LEU A 93 -21.32 2.47 -2.34
C LEU A 93 -21.53 1.67 -3.62
N ALA A 94 -22.14 0.48 -3.53
CA ALA A 94 -22.49 -0.32 -4.70
C ALA A 94 -23.42 0.43 -5.68
N THR A 95 -24.39 1.17 -5.15
CA THR A 95 -25.30 2.02 -5.94
C THR A 95 -24.54 3.15 -6.63
N LEU A 96 -23.62 3.80 -5.92
CA LEU A 96 -22.79 4.88 -6.45
C LEU A 96 -21.90 4.40 -7.60
N LEU A 97 -21.21 3.28 -7.42
CA LEU A 97 -20.34 2.67 -8.44
C LEU A 97 -21.13 2.27 -9.69
N THR A 98 -22.33 1.72 -9.49
CA THR A 98 -23.25 1.39 -10.59
C THR A 98 -23.65 2.63 -11.39
N LYS A 99 -23.95 3.75 -10.71
CA LYS A 99 -24.27 5.01 -11.39
C LYS A 99 -23.08 5.54 -12.20
N PHE A 100 -21.86 5.33 -11.73
CA PHE A 100 -20.63 5.64 -12.48
C PHE A 100 -20.26 4.59 -13.53
N ARG A 101 -21.06 3.54 -13.70
CA ARG A 101 -20.82 2.43 -14.63
C ARG A 101 -19.47 1.72 -14.40
N ILE A 102 -18.99 1.76 -13.17
CA ILE A 102 -17.79 1.03 -12.76
C ILE A 102 -18.24 -0.38 -12.38
N SER A 103 -17.83 -1.36 -13.18
CA SER A 103 -18.04 -2.77 -12.85
C SER A 103 -17.08 -3.19 -11.74
N PHE A 104 -17.60 -3.88 -10.73
CA PHE A 104 -16.84 -4.38 -9.60
C PHE A 104 -17.26 -5.82 -9.26
N ALA A 105 -16.31 -6.60 -8.75
CA ALA A 105 -16.52 -7.97 -8.29
C ALA A 105 -16.98 -8.03 -6.83
N GLU A 106 -16.52 -7.10 -5.99
CA GLU A 106 -16.83 -7.05 -4.56
C GLU A 106 -16.77 -5.61 -4.05
N VAL A 107 -17.67 -5.26 -3.12
CA VAL A 107 -17.58 -4.07 -2.28
C VAL A 107 -17.58 -4.54 -0.83
N LYS A 108 -16.65 -4.07 -0.02
CA LYS A 108 -16.52 -4.47 1.37
C LYS A 108 -16.27 -3.29 2.29
N ILE A 109 -17.09 -3.16 3.32
CA ILE A 109 -16.95 -2.15 4.37
C ILE A 109 -16.30 -2.80 5.60
N ILE A 110 -15.17 -2.25 6.04
CA ILE A 110 -14.39 -2.76 7.17
C ILE A 110 -14.62 -1.84 8.38
N SER A 111 -15.08 -2.40 9.50
CA SER A 111 -15.37 -1.63 10.72
C SER A 111 -14.34 -1.80 11.85
N ASP A 112 -13.39 -2.71 11.69
CA ASP A 112 -12.40 -3.08 12.73
C ASP A 112 -11.10 -2.26 12.64
N THR A 113 -11.21 -0.95 12.47
CA THR A 113 -10.05 -0.04 12.37
C THR A 113 -9.89 0.90 13.56
N ALA A 114 -10.83 0.90 14.50
CA ALA A 114 -10.78 1.71 15.73
C ALA A 114 -10.19 0.94 16.93
N SER A 115 -9.91 -0.34 16.77
CA SER A 115 -9.28 -1.20 17.78
C SER A 115 -7.77 -0.97 17.84
N THR A 116 -7.15 -1.38 18.94
CA THR A 116 -5.68 -1.37 19.09
C THR A 116 -5.02 -2.23 18.00
N PRO A 117 -3.94 -1.77 17.36
CA PRO A 117 -3.17 -2.59 16.43
C PRO A 117 -2.59 -3.83 17.11
N SER A 118 -2.30 -4.88 16.34
CA SER A 118 -1.63 -6.06 16.88
C SER A 118 -0.21 -5.74 17.34
N GLU A 119 0.28 -6.50 18.32
CA GLU A 119 1.65 -6.38 18.82
C GLU A 119 2.69 -6.56 17.70
N GLY A 120 2.41 -7.43 16.73
CA GLY A 120 3.29 -7.70 15.59
C GLY A 120 3.52 -6.46 14.72
N ILE A 121 2.46 -5.74 14.34
CA ILE A 121 2.62 -4.54 13.51
C ILE A 121 3.20 -3.36 14.30
N LEU A 122 2.90 -3.28 15.61
CA LEU A 122 3.50 -2.27 16.49
C LEU A 122 5.02 -2.46 16.54
N THR A 123 5.48 -3.69 16.75
CA THR A 123 6.91 -4.02 16.77
C THR A 123 7.57 -3.71 15.42
N GLU A 124 6.94 -4.04 14.28
CA GLU A 124 7.49 -3.71 12.97
C GLU A 124 7.56 -2.20 12.73
N PHE A 125 6.54 -1.45 13.16
CA PHE A 125 6.51 0.01 13.06
C PHE A 125 7.58 0.67 13.94
N GLU A 126 7.73 0.22 15.19
CA GLU A 126 8.76 0.69 16.12
C GLU A 126 10.16 0.51 15.53
N ASN A 127 10.44 -0.65 14.91
CA ASN A 127 11.72 -0.89 14.24
C ASN A 127 11.97 0.05 13.05
N ILE A 128 10.94 0.45 12.30
CA ILE A 128 11.06 1.39 11.18
C ILE A 128 11.41 2.78 11.69
N ILE A 129 10.77 3.24 12.76
CA ILE A 129 10.96 4.61 13.27
C ILE A 129 12.16 4.72 14.23
N PHE A 130 12.63 3.61 14.81
CA PHE A 130 13.70 3.59 15.82
C PHE A 130 14.91 4.47 15.47
N PRO A 131 15.46 4.46 14.24
CA PRO A 131 16.61 5.31 13.89
C PRO A 131 16.31 6.81 13.83
N PHE A 132 15.03 7.19 13.84
CA PHE A 132 14.55 8.54 13.59
C PHE A 132 13.85 9.16 14.80
N VAL A 133 13.77 8.46 15.93
CA VAL A 133 13.13 8.93 17.16
C VAL A 133 14.20 9.39 18.15
N TYR A 134 13.96 10.53 18.80
CA TYR A 134 14.81 11.03 19.88
C TYR A 134 13.99 11.44 21.10
N ASP A 135 14.64 11.51 22.26
CA ASP A 135 14.00 11.91 23.51
C ASP A 135 14.18 13.40 23.77
N ASP A 136 13.10 14.17 23.59
CA ASP A 136 13.08 15.62 23.75
C ASP A 136 13.22 16.12 25.19
N ILE A 137 13.15 15.22 26.18
CA ILE A 137 13.26 15.55 27.61
C ILE A 137 14.68 15.30 28.13
N SER A 138 15.37 14.27 27.61
CA SER A 138 16.68 13.84 28.11
C SER A 138 17.86 14.14 27.17
N GLU A 139 17.63 14.34 25.88
CA GLU A 139 18.68 14.52 24.87
C GLU A 139 18.67 15.94 24.29
N VAL A 140 18.96 16.93 25.14
CA VAL A 140 19.25 18.29 24.65
C VAL A 140 20.73 18.36 24.27
N ASN A 141 21.12 17.64 23.21
CA ASN A 141 22.48 17.74 22.66
C ASN A 141 22.50 18.81 21.55
N PRO A 142 23.12 19.99 21.76
CA PRO A 142 23.06 21.11 20.81
C PRO A 142 23.67 20.81 19.44
N ASP A 143 24.53 19.80 19.35
CA ASP A 143 25.31 19.47 18.16
C ASP A 143 24.59 18.51 17.19
N ILE A 144 23.46 17.92 17.60
CA ILE A 144 22.68 17.01 16.74
C ILE A 144 21.60 17.83 16.04
N SER A 145 21.66 17.89 14.70
CA SER A 145 20.56 18.43 13.90
C SER A 145 19.33 17.54 14.04
N THR A 146 18.42 17.91 14.94
CA THR A 146 17.11 17.25 15.16
C THR A 146 16.11 17.56 14.05
N SER A 147 16.50 18.34 13.04
CA SER A 147 15.66 18.69 11.90
C SER A 147 15.18 17.43 11.17
N GLY A 148 13.87 17.19 11.21
CA GLY A 148 13.23 16.05 10.56
C GLY A 148 13.19 14.76 11.41
N LEU A 149 13.81 14.71 12.59
CA LEU A 149 13.64 13.61 13.54
C LEU A 149 12.30 13.73 14.26
N ILE A 150 11.77 12.61 14.73
CA ILE A 150 10.49 12.49 15.42
C ILE A 150 10.74 12.60 16.93
N SER A 151 10.15 13.58 17.61
CA SER A 151 10.23 13.60 19.07
C SER A 151 9.25 12.61 19.70
N LYS A 152 9.54 12.13 20.92
CA LYS A 152 8.59 11.28 21.67
C LYS A 152 7.26 11.99 21.92
N THR A 153 7.29 13.30 22.18
CA THR A 153 6.07 14.11 22.31
C THR A 153 5.25 14.15 21.02
N GLU A 154 5.88 14.35 19.85
CA GLU A 154 5.19 14.32 18.55
C GLU A 154 4.54 12.96 18.28
N LEU A 155 5.26 11.88 18.60
CA LEU A 155 4.78 10.50 18.42
C LEU A 155 3.54 10.24 19.29
N ALA A 156 3.55 10.68 20.56
CA ALA A 156 2.43 10.56 21.47
C ALA A 156 1.20 11.36 20.97
N VAL A 157 1.40 12.59 20.49
CA VAL A 157 0.31 13.44 19.96
C VAL A 157 -0.33 12.84 18.69
N GLN A 158 0.44 12.10 17.87
CA GLN A 158 -0.06 11.47 16.65
C GLN A 158 -0.44 9.99 16.82
N GLN A 159 -0.59 9.49 18.06
CA GLN A 159 -0.86 8.08 18.34
C GLN A 159 -2.11 7.57 17.62
N ASP A 160 -3.25 8.27 17.72
CA ASP A 160 -4.52 7.84 17.11
C ASP A 160 -4.42 7.68 15.59
N LYS A 161 -3.72 8.60 14.91
CA LYS A 161 -3.50 8.51 13.47
C LYS A 161 -2.56 7.37 13.11
N THR A 162 -1.51 7.19 13.90
CA THR A 162 -0.58 6.08 13.75
C THR A 162 -1.33 4.77 13.86
N TRP A 163 -2.12 4.56 14.93
CA TRP A 163 -2.92 3.36 15.11
C TRP A 163 -3.90 3.13 13.97
N LYS A 164 -4.58 4.17 13.50
CA LYS A 164 -5.48 4.06 12.34
C LYS A 164 -4.73 3.56 11.09
N ASN A 165 -3.56 4.12 10.77
CA ASN A 165 -2.78 3.68 9.61
C ASN A 165 -2.24 2.25 9.78
N LEU A 166 -1.81 1.87 10.97
CA LEU A 166 -1.38 0.50 11.28
C LEU A 166 -2.53 -0.50 11.12
N ARG A 167 -3.71 -0.20 11.68
CA ARG A 167 -4.90 -1.02 11.49
C ARG A 167 -5.25 -1.16 10.01
N ILE A 168 -5.20 -0.08 9.23
CA ILE A 168 -5.45 -0.14 7.79
C ILE A 168 -4.42 -1.05 7.11
N SER A 169 -3.13 -0.93 7.44
CA SER A 169 -2.08 -1.81 6.92
C SER A 169 -2.39 -3.29 7.19
N GLU A 170 -2.79 -3.66 8.42
CA GLU A 170 -3.18 -5.04 8.73
C GLU A 170 -4.34 -5.53 7.87
N GLN A 171 -5.33 -4.68 7.61
CA GLN A 171 -6.46 -5.04 6.76
C GLN A 171 -6.03 -5.18 5.29
N ILE A 172 -5.13 -4.31 4.79
CA ILE A 172 -4.54 -4.44 3.45
C ILE A 172 -3.81 -5.78 3.33
N HIS A 173 -2.96 -6.12 4.29
CA HIS A 173 -2.29 -7.42 4.31
C HIS A 173 -3.29 -8.57 4.33
N LYS A 174 -4.34 -8.49 5.15
CA LYS A 174 -5.34 -9.55 5.27
C LYS A 174 -6.11 -9.81 3.98
N TYR A 175 -6.52 -8.77 3.25
CA TYR A 175 -7.40 -8.93 2.09
C TYR A 175 -6.70 -8.85 0.73
N SER A 176 -5.54 -8.21 0.67
CA SER A 176 -4.90 -7.79 -0.59
C SER A 176 -3.50 -8.38 -0.85
N SER A 177 -2.98 -9.25 0.03
CA SER A 177 -1.66 -9.88 -0.17
C SER A 177 -1.53 -10.73 -1.45
N LYS A 178 -2.65 -11.09 -2.10
CA LYS A 178 -2.69 -11.91 -3.32
C LYS A 178 -3.17 -11.14 -4.56
N SER A 179 -3.25 -9.82 -4.47
CA SER A 179 -3.74 -8.98 -5.56
C SER A 179 -2.61 -8.65 -6.54
N ASP A 180 -2.95 -8.33 -7.79
CA ASP A 180 -1.96 -7.96 -8.80
C ASP A 180 -1.62 -6.47 -8.73
N LEU A 181 -2.57 -5.66 -8.26
CA LEU A 181 -2.39 -4.24 -7.97
C LEU A 181 -3.24 -3.86 -6.76
N ILE A 182 -2.64 -3.07 -5.86
CA ILE A 182 -3.34 -2.44 -4.75
C ILE A 182 -3.34 -0.93 -5.00
N VAL A 183 -4.51 -0.31 -5.04
CA VAL A 183 -4.67 1.14 -5.11
C VAL A 183 -5.14 1.62 -3.75
N VAL A 184 -4.45 2.59 -3.16
CA VAL A 184 -4.80 3.13 -1.84
C VAL A 184 -4.94 4.64 -1.94
N THR A 185 -6.01 5.21 -1.40
CA THR A 185 -6.09 6.67 -1.26
C THR A 185 -4.96 7.14 -0.33
N LEU A 186 -4.07 8.01 -0.84
CA LEU A 186 -2.92 8.50 -0.11
C LEU A 186 -3.37 9.25 1.17
N PRO A 187 -2.96 8.81 2.37
CA PRO A 187 -3.20 9.55 3.60
C PRO A 187 -2.62 10.95 3.49
N VAL A 188 -3.40 12.00 3.80
CA VAL A 188 -2.91 13.38 3.69
C VAL A 188 -2.44 13.89 5.05
N PRO A 189 -1.14 14.19 5.23
CA PRO A 189 -0.65 14.79 6.46
C PRO A 189 -1.09 16.25 6.52
N ARG A 190 -1.37 16.74 7.73
CA ARG A 190 -1.61 18.18 7.93
C ARG A 190 -0.26 18.88 7.99
N LYS A 191 -0.02 19.81 7.05
CA LYS A 191 1.23 20.61 7.01
C LYS A 191 1.46 21.30 8.35
N GLY A 192 2.69 21.23 8.85
CA GLY A 192 3.09 21.81 10.13
C GLY A 192 2.65 21.04 11.38
N LEU A 193 1.83 19.99 11.23
CA LEU A 193 1.35 19.15 12.35
C LEU A 193 1.88 17.73 12.32
N THR A 194 2.34 17.25 11.16
CA THR A 194 2.81 15.88 10.99
C THR A 194 4.28 15.92 10.60
N ASN A 195 5.11 15.26 11.39
CA ASN A 195 6.53 15.07 11.11
C ASN A 195 6.70 14.28 9.79
N SER A 196 7.69 14.66 8.98
CA SER A 196 7.90 14.06 7.65
C SER A 196 8.35 12.59 7.75
N CYS A 197 9.23 12.26 8.68
CA CYS A 197 9.68 10.88 8.91
C CYS A 197 8.54 10.00 9.40
N LEU A 198 7.71 10.52 10.31
CA LEU A 198 6.52 9.80 10.80
C LEU A 198 5.52 9.53 9.67
N TYR A 199 5.27 10.54 8.82
CA TYR A 199 4.40 10.38 7.66
C TYR A 199 4.92 9.32 6.69
N LEU A 200 6.21 9.34 6.35
CA LEU A 200 6.83 8.34 5.47
C LEU A 200 6.79 6.94 6.10
N ALA A 201 6.96 6.82 7.42
CA ALA A 201 6.83 5.55 8.12
C ALA A 201 5.42 4.95 8.00
N TRP A 202 4.36 5.78 8.01
CA TRP A 202 3.00 5.31 7.75
C TRP A 202 2.81 4.78 6.32
N ILE A 203 3.39 5.47 5.32
CA ILE A 203 3.30 5.03 3.92
C ILE A 203 4.08 3.73 3.71
N ASP A 204 5.27 3.63 4.31
CA ASP A 204 6.12 2.44 4.26
C ASP A 204 5.41 1.23 4.86
N ILE A 205 4.92 1.31 6.11
CA ILE A 205 4.24 0.16 6.75
C ILE A 205 2.95 -0.24 6.03
N MET A 206 2.27 0.68 5.33
CA MET A 206 1.07 0.37 4.54
C MET A 206 1.36 -0.30 3.19
N SER A 207 2.61 -0.30 2.71
CA SER A 207 3.00 -0.85 1.41
C SER A 207 4.09 -1.94 1.47
N ARG A 208 4.71 -2.10 2.64
CA ARG A 208 5.80 -3.05 2.88
C ARG A 208 5.34 -4.50 2.66
N LYS A 209 6.14 -5.28 1.93
CA LYS A 209 5.89 -6.72 1.64
C LYS A 209 4.53 -6.99 0.97
N LEU A 210 4.00 -6.02 0.24
CA LEU A 210 2.78 -6.17 -0.55
C LEU A 210 3.10 -6.28 -2.05
N PRO A 211 2.13 -6.74 -2.86
CA PRO A 211 2.14 -6.51 -4.31
C PRO A 211 2.30 -5.03 -4.66
N PRO A 212 2.52 -4.69 -5.95
CA PRO A 212 2.59 -3.30 -6.37
C PRO A 212 1.46 -2.46 -5.78
N THR A 213 1.83 -1.47 -4.97
CA THR A 213 0.91 -0.59 -4.26
C THR A 213 1.03 0.81 -4.84
N LEU A 214 -0.08 1.33 -5.36
CA LEU A 214 -0.20 2.66 -5.93
C LEU A 214 -0.97 3.55 -4.96
N PHE A 215 -0.29 4.52 -4.35
CA PHE A 215 -0.97 5.56 -3.58
C PHE A 215 -1.45 6.69 -4.51
N ILE A 216 -2.73 7.02 -4.46
CA ILE A 216 -3.36 8.04 -5.31
C ILE A 216 -3.97 9.15 -4.46
N ARG A 217 -3.83 10.38 -4.92
CA ARG A 217 -4.53 11.54 -4.39
C ARG A 217 -5.08 12.39 -5.54
N GLY A 218 -6.40 12.50 -5.64
CA GLY A 218 -7.02 13.53 -6.47
C GLY A 218 -6.97 14.93 -5.83
N ASN A 219 -7.33 15.94 -6.61
CA ASN A 219 -7.41 17.34 -6.18
C ASN A 219 -8.79 17.73 -5.62
N GLN A 220 -9.62 16.74 -5.26
CA GLN A 220 -10.98 16.90 -4.74
C GLN A 220 -11.98 17.51 -5.74
N GLN A 221 -11.60 17.74 -7.00
CA GLN A 221 -12.55 18.05 -8.06
C GLN A 221 -13.13 16.75 -8.62
N SER A 222 -14.45 16.71 -8.81
CA SER A 222 -15.13 15.50 -9.28
C SER A 222 -14.67 15.13 -10.68
N VAL A 223 -14.05 13.97 -10.82
CA VAL A 223 -13.71 13.40 -12.14
C VAL A 223 -14.74 12.37 -12.61
N LEU A 224 -15.63 11.94 -11.70
CA LEU A 224 -16.77 11.10 -12.02
C LEU A 224 -18.01 12.00 -12.12
N THR A 225 -18.51 12.18 -13.34
CA THR A 225 -19.70 13.00 -13.61
C THR A 225 -20.86 12.13 -14.09
N PHE A 226 -22.07 12.43 -13.63
CA PHE A 226 -23.27 11.80 -14.16
C PHE A 226 -23.60 12.41 -15.53
N TYR A 227 -23.91 11.56 -16.51
CA TYR A 227 -24.61 12.02 -17.70
C TYR A 227 -26.05 12.34 -17.26
N SER A 228 -26.44 13.62 -17.31
CA SER A 228 -27.83 14.06 -17.20
C SER A 228 -28.60 13.72 -18.47
#